data_AF-A0ABD5S2Y6-F1
#
_entry.id   AF-A0ABD5S2Y6-F1
#
_cell.length_a   1.000
_cell.length_b   1.000
_cell.length_c   1.000
_cell.angle_alpha   90.00
_cell.angle_beta   90.00
_cell.angle_gamma   90.00
#
_symmetry.space_group_name_H-M   'P 1'
#
loop_
_entity.id
_entity.type
_entity.pdbx_description
1 polymer ?
#
loop_
_entity_poly.entity_id
_entity_poly.type
_entity_poly.pdbx_seq_one_letter_code
_entity_poly.pdbx_strand_id
1 'polypeptide(L)'
;MRDLVRHLAAGFRDLGVDVDDRVGILAHTRMEWALSDFALLAAGGVVTTVYTSSSERQVSYLLSDPGATGVVVENADLLRRVLAVEDDLDLEFVVVMDDVADGSGMAGVVRDRDDVFTLGDVHARGVEAFDETAYWERVNGRDPEDLASLIYTSGTTGQPKGVRLTHANFKSNVDQCYRRFGPRPDKGETPTIGPRSVALSYLPLAHVFERLAGHFMMFAAGATVAYAESPDTLREDFGLVQPTTATSVPRVYEKLYDAIRGQAADSAVSERIFSWATDVGRRYHETDDPGAVLSAKRRVADRLVFSKVRDALGGEVDFLISGGGSLSPELCALYHGMGLPILEGYGLTETSPVIAVNPPERPQIGTIGPPVVDIEVDLDTTIGAAGGAKFGGDVG
;
A
#
# COMPACT_ATOMS: atom_id res chain seq x y z
N MET A 1 -16.02 -11.03 1.55
CA MET A 1 -15.51 -9.81 2.23
C MET A 1 -16.62 -8.99 2.89
N ARG A 2 -17.63 -8.49 2.15
CA ARG A 2 -18.71 -7.65 2.71
C ARG A 2 -19.34 -8.21 3.99
N ASP A 3 -19.74 -9.47 3.99
CA ASP A 3 -20.45 -10.06 5.13
C ASP A 3 -19.51 -10.27 6.34
N LEU A 4 -18.24 -10.61 6.09
CA LEU A 4 -17.20 -10.67 7.13
C LEU A 4 -17.00 -9.31 7.79
N VAL A 5 -16.90 -8.23 7.01
CA VAL A 5 -16.76 -6.85 7.53
C VAL A 5 -17.98 -6.46 8.37
N ARG A 6 -19.19 -6.77 7.89
CA ARG A 6 -20.43 -6.48 8.61
C ARG A 6 -20.50 -7.18 9.97
N HIS A 7 -20.17 -8.47 10.01
CA HIS A 7 -20.14 -9.22 11.26
C HIS A 7 -19.01 -8.74 12.17
N LEU A 8 -17.79 -8.56 11.66
CA LEU A 8 -16.69 -8.02 12.46
C LEU A 8 -17.01 -6.63 13.04
N ALA A 9 -17.65 -5.75 12.27
CA ALA A 9 -18.10 -4.46 12.76
C ALA A 9 -19.11 -4.59 13.90
N ALA A 10 -20.08 -5.51 13.77
CA ALA A 10 -21.01 -5.82 14.87
C ALA A 10 -20.29 -6.41 16.09
N GLY A 11 -19.29 -7.28 15.87
CA GLY A 11 -18.49 -7.88 16.93
C GLY A 11 -17.63 -6.87 17.68
N PHE A 12 -16.97 -5.95 16.98
CA PHE A 12 -16.21 -4.88 17.63
C PHE A 12 -17.12 -3.95 18.45
N ARG A 13 -18.35 -3.69 18.00
CA ARG A 13 -19.33 -2.95 18.81
C ARG A 13 -19.77 -3.72 20.05
N ASP A 14 -19.97 -5.03 19.93
CA ASP A 14 -20.28 -5.90 21.08
C ASP A 14 -19.14 -5.92 22.11
N LEU A 15 -17.88 -5.80 21.64
CA LEU A 15 -16.70 -5.61 22.50
C LEU A 15 -16.59 -4.21 23.13
N GLY A 16 -17.46 -3.26 22.76
CA GLY A 16 -17.50 -1.93 23.35
C GLY A 16 -16.96 -0.79 22.48
N VAL A 17 -16.52 -1.05 21.23
CA VAL A 17 -16.06 0.02 20.33
C VAL A 17 -17.21 0.98 20.00
N ASP A 18 -17.06 2.24 20.39
CA ASP A 18 -18.01 3.33 20.11
C ASP A 18 -17.43 4.35 19.11
N VAL A 19 -18.20 5.41 18.85
CA VAL A 19 -17.82 6.57 18.05
C VAL A 19 -16.49 7.14 18.53
N ASP A 20 -15.58 7.33 17.58
CA ASP A 20 -14.29 7.98 17.80
C ASP A 20 -13.35 7.21 18.75
N ASP A 21 -13.64 5.96 19.08
CA ASP A 21 -12.71 5.09 19.79
C ASP A 21 -11.52 4.72 18.91
N ARG A 22 -10.30 4.82 19.47
CA ARG A 22 -9.08 4.54 18.71
C ARG A 22 -8.75 3.07 18.88
N VAL A 23 -8.64 2.35 17.77
CA VAL A 23 -8.22 0.94 17.79
C VAL A 23 -6.94 0.80 16.98
N GLY A 24 -5.91 0.27 17.62
CA GLY A 24 -4.64 -0.03 16.98
C GLY A 24 -4.72 -1.24 16.07
N ILE A 25 -4.02 -1.22 14.93
CA ILE A 25 -3.74 -2.43 14.16
C ILE A 25 -2.22 -2.60 14.06
N LEU A 26 -1.72 -3.69 14.65
CA LEU A 26 -0.33 -4.11 14.70
C LEU A 26 -0.20 -5.48 14.00
N ALA A 27 -0.13 -5.45 12.68
CA ALA A 27 -0.02 -6.65 11.85
C ALA A 27 0.65 -6.34 10.50
N HIS A 28 1.22 -7.37 9.88
CA HIS A 28 1.67 -7.33 8.50
C HIS A 28 0.47 -7.19 7.56
N THR A 29 0.78 -6.84 6.31
CA THR A 29 -0.21 -6.68 5.24
C THR A 29 -0.83 -8.03 4.90
N ARG A 30 -2.13 -8.18 5.20
CA ARG A 30 -2.92 -9.40 4.95
C ARG A 30 -4.41 -9.09 4.88
N MET A 31 -5.21 -10.10 4.51
CA MET A 31 -6.66 -9.96 4.39
C MET A 31 -7.31 -9.57 5.73
N GLU A 32 -6.86 -10.15 6.83
CA GLU A 32 -7.39 -9.91 8.18
C GLU A 32 -7.12 -8.47 8.63
N TRP A 33 -6.00 -7.88 8.22
CA TRP A 33 -5.73 -6.45 8.39
C TRP A 33 -6.79 -5.62 7.69
N ALA A 34 -7.04 -5.90 6.41
CA ALA A 34 -8.04 -5.19 5.59
C ALA A 34 -9.47 -5.36 6.13
N LEU A 35 -9.81 -6.57 6.59
CA LEU A 35 -11.10 -6.86 7.23
C LEU A 35 -11.27 -6.07 8.52
N SER A 36 -10.24 -6.03 9.35
CA SER A 36 -10.23 -5.29 10.62
C SER A 36 -10.35 -3.79 10.38
N ASP A 37 -9.62 -3.24 9.40
CA ASP A 37 -9.70 -1.82 9.03
C ASP A 37 -11.12 -1.41 8.63
N PHE A 38 -11.72 -2.10 7.65
CA PHE A 38 -13.09 -1.80 7.24
C PHE A 38 -14.12 -2.04 8.35
N ALA A 39 -13.94 -3.07 9.18
CA ALA A 39 -14.86 -3.38 10.26
C ALA A 39 -14.84 -2.30 11.34
N LEU A 40 -13.65 -1.82 11.74
CA LEU A 40 -13.49 -0.74 12.72
C LEU A 40 -14.06 0.57 12.19
N LEU A 41 -13.77 0.92 10.93
CA LEU A 41 -14.36 2.10 10.29
C LEU A 41 -15.89 2.01 10.20
N ALA A 42 -16.45 0.82 9.95
CA ALA A 42 -17.90 0.60 9.89
C ALA A 42 -18.56 0.57 11.29
N ALA A 43 -17.84 0.13 12.32
CA ALA A 43 -18.25 0.28 13.72
C ALA A 43 -18.24 1.77 14.15
N GLY A 44 -17.48 2.59 13.42
CA GLY A 44 -17.30 4.03 13.63
C GLY A 44 -16.16 4.37 14.58
N GLY A 45 -15.24 3.42 14.78
CA GLY A 45 -13.95 3.65 15.42
C GLY A 45 -12.94 4.29 14.46
N VAL A 46 -11.86 4.78 15.05
CA VAL A 46 -10.71 5.41 14.40
C VAL A 46 -9.55 4.43 14.41
N VAL A 47 -8.97 4.17 13.24
CA VAL A 47 -7.85 3.22 13.15
C VAL A 47 -6.52 3.94 13.36
N THR A 48 -5.73 3.49 14.34
CA THR A 48 -4.31 3.87 14.48
C THR A 48 -3.42 2.73 13.99
N THR A 49 -2.40 3.05 13.21
CA THR A 49 -1.58 2.03 12.55
C THR A 49 -0.22 1.88 13.22
N VAL A 50 0.19 0.65 13.52
CA VAL A 50 1.48 0.35 14.16
C VAL A 50 2.26 -0.64 13.31
N TYR A 51 3.56 -0.38 13.09
CA TYR A 51 4.41 -1.30 12.32
C TYR A 51 4.79 -2.52 13.17
N THR A 52 4.85 -3.69 12.55
CA THR A 52 5.30 -4.94 13.21
C THR A 52 6.76 -4.90 13.67
N SER A 53 7.56 -4.01 13.08
CA SER A 53 8.94 -3.73 13.46
C SER A 53 9.07 -2.78 14.67
N SER A 54 7.97 -2.21 15.16
CA SER A 54 7.99 -1.32 16.33
C SER A 54 8.45 -2.06 17.59
N SER A 55 9.43 -1.50 18.27
CA SER A 55 9.87 -1.93 19.61
C SER A 55 8.77 -1.73 20.66
N GLU A 56 8.87 -2.40 21.81
CA GLU A 56 7.93 -2.23 22.95
C GLU A 56 7.70 -0.76 23.31
N ARG A 57 8.78 0.03 23.42
CA ARG A 57 8.69 1.48 23.68
C ARG A 57 7.90 2.22 22.60
N GLN A 58 8.04 1.83 21.34
CA GLN A 58 7.29 2.43 20.25
C GLN A 58 5.83 1.96 20.26
N VAL A 59 5.56 0.69 20.57
CA VAL A 59 4.19 0.17 20.72
C VAL A 59 3.47 0.91 21.85
N SER A 60 4.10 1.03 23.02
CA SER A 60 3.59 1.82 24.15
C SER A 60 3.22 3.24 23.71
N TYR A 61 4.14 3.97 23.06
CA TYR A 61 3.88 5.32 22.59
C TYR A 61 2.78 5.41 21.52
N LEU A 62 2.81 4.54 20.52
CA LEU A 62 1.89 4.57 19.36
C LEU A 62 0.47 4.12 19.71
N LEU A 63 0.28 3.47 20.86
CA LEU A 63 -1.03 3.10 21.39
C LEU A 63 -1.51 4.07 22.48
N SER A 64 -0.62 4.59 23.34
CA SER A 64 -0.99 5.55 24.39
C SER A 64 -1.24 6.98 23.87
N ASP A 65 -0.42 7.49 22.94
CA ASP A 65 -0.56 8.85 22.38
C ASP A 65 -1.91 9.08 21.68
N PRO A 66 -2.45 8.15 20.87
CA PRO A 66 -3.80 8.28 20.34
C PRO A 66 -4.88 7.94 21.38
N GLY A 67 -4.49 7.41 22.55
CA GLY A 67 -5.39 6.87 23.57
C GLY A 67 -6.17 5.66 23.04
N ALA A 68 -5.49 4.62 22.54
CA ALA A 68 -6.19 3.46 21.99
C ALA A 68 -7.02 2.75 23.07
N THR A 69 -8.30 2.49 22.78
CA THR A 69 -9.23 1.70 23.60
C THR A 69 -9.04 0.20 23.35
N GLY A 70 -8.49 -0.18 22.20
CA GLY A 70 -8.19 -1.58 21.89
C GLY A 70 -7.11 -1.73 20.83
N VAL A 71 -6.62 -2.96 20.63
CA VAL A 71 -5.63 -3.26 19.58
C VAL A 71 -5.86 -4.62 18.95
N VAL A 72 -5.78 -4.66 17.62
CA VAL A 72 -5.74 -5.90 16.83
C VAL A 72 -4.28 -6.22 16.52
N VAL A 73 -3.82 -7.42 16.87
CA VAL A 73 -2.47 -7.91 16.67
C VAL A 73 -2.47 -9.16 15.79
N GLU A 74 -1.41 -9.36 15.00
CA GLU A 74 -1.34 -10.52 14.10
C GLU A 74 -1.28 -11.86 14.83
N ASN A 75 -0.34 -12.01 15.76
CA ASN A 75 0.06 -13.31 16.28
C ASN A 75 0.56 -13.23 17.73
N ALA A 76 0.92 -14.39 18.30
CA ALA A 76 1.37 -14.52 19.68
C ALA A 76 2.58 -13.64 20.05
N ASP A 77 3.49 -13.38 19.11
CA ASP A 77 4.67 -12.56 19.38
C ASP A 77 4.33 -11.07 19.49
N LEU A 78 3.42 -10.59 18.64
CA LEU A 78 2.92 -9.21 18.72
C LEU A 78 1.99 -9.03 19.92
N LEU A 79 1.18 -10.03 20.26
CA LEU A 79 0.42 -10.05 21.52
C LEU A 79 1.36 -9.90 22.73
N ARG A 80 2.40 -10.74 22.82
CA ARG A 80 3.37 -10.66 23.92
C ARG A 80 4.01 -9.27 24.02
N ARG A 81 4.28 -8.62 22.89
CA ARG A 81 4.87 -7.28 22.84
C ARG A 81 3.93 -6.20 23.37
N VAL A 82 2.63 -6.30 23.07
CA VAL A 82 1.61 -5.39 23.65
C VAL A 82 1.50 -5.62 25.15
N LEU A 83 1.40 -6.88 25.59
CA LEU A 83 1.26 -7.21 27.02
C LEU A 83 2.49 -6.83 27.84
N ALA A 84 3.68 -6.82 27.24
CA ALA A 84 4.89 -6.35 27.90
C ALA A 84 4.85 -4.86 28.31
N VAL A 85 3.93 -4.08 27.72
CA VAL A 85 3.74 -2.65 28.01
C VAL A 85 2.29 -2.33 28.41
N GLU A 86 1.49 -3.34 28.81
CA GLU A 86 0.07 -3.14 29.10
C GLU A 86 -0.19 -2.15 30.24
N ASP A 87 0.71 -2.09 31.23
CA ASP A 87 0.62 -1.16 32.36
C ASP A 87 0.70 0.33 31.95
N ASP A 88 1.22 0.63 30.76
CA ASP A 88 1.30 1.98 30.20
C ASP A 88 0.10 2.31 29.27
N LEU A 89 -0.85 1.38 29.13
CA LEU A 89 -1.94 1.47 28.16
C LEU A 89 -3.31 1.33 28.84
N ASP A 90 -4.30 2.07 28.33
CA ASP A 90 -5.70 2.00 28.78
C ASP A 90 -6.54 1.12 27.83
N LEU A 91 -6.05 -0.09 27.50
CA LEU A 91 -6.75 -1.00 26.59
C LEU A 91 -7.89 -1.74 27.30
N GLU A 92 -9.08 -1.71 26.72
CA GLU A 92 -10.24 -2.50 27.14
C GLU A 92 -10.25 -3.90 26.50
N PHE A 93 -9.62 -4.06 25.33
CA PHE A 93 -9.50 -5.36 24.68
C PHE A 93 -8.26 -5.49 23.78
N VAL A 94 -7.85 -6.74 23.56
CA VAL A 94 -6.87 -7.13 22.54
C VAL A 94 -7.47 -8.22 21.64
N VAL A 95 -7.36 -8.07 20.31
CA VAL A 95 -7.81 -9.07 19.34
C VAL A 95 -6.62 -9.67 18.61
N VAL A 96 -6.49 -10.99 18.56
CA VAL A 96 -5.41 -11.70 17.85
C VAL A 96 -5.95 -12.29 16.55
N MET A 97 -5.28 -12.06 15.42
CA MET A 97 -5.72 -12.58 14.12
C MET A 97 -5.48 -14.09 13.97
N ASP A 98 -4.27 -14.55 14.31
CA ASP A 98 -3.87 -15.95 14.17
C ASP A 98 -4.32 -16.82 15.35
N ASP A 99 -4.52 -18.10 15.08
CA ASP A 99 -4.68 -19.11 16.12
C ASP A 99 -3.40 -19.19 16.98
N VAL A 100 -3.57 -19.01 18.30
CA VAL A 100 -2.45 -19.05 19.24
C VAL A 100 -2.21 -20.47 19.74
N ALA A 101 -1.24 -21.15 19.13
CA ALA A 101 -0.92 -22.54 19.43
C ALA A 101 -0.47 -22.77 20.89
N ASP A 102 -0.84 -23.94 21.44
CA ASP A 102 -0.35 -24.42 22.74
C ASP A 102 1.18 -24.46 22.77
N GLY A 103 1.78 -23.94 23.86
CA GLY A 103 3.24 -23.84 23.99
C GLY A 103 3.85 -22.53 23.45
N SER A 104 3.07 -21.66 22.80
CA SER A 104 3.51 -20.30 22.41
C SER A 104 3.82 -19.38 23.59
N GLY A 105 3.45 -19.78 24.81
CA GLY A 105 3.47 -18.93 26.01
C GLY A 105 2.31 -17.95 26.10
N MET A 106 1.50 -17.79 25.04
CA MET A 106 0.34 -16.89 25.00
C MET A 106 -1.01 -17.62 24.91
N ALA A 107 -1.01 -18.95 24.66
CA ALA A 107 -2.25 -19.71 24.54
C ALA A 107 -3.13 -19.67 25.79
N GLY A 108 -2.52 -19.71 26.99
CA GLY A 108 -3.26 -19.55 28.25
C GLY A 108 -3.85 -18.15 28.38
N VAL A 109 -3.11 -17.12 27.97
CA VAL A 109 -3.58 -15.74 27.98
C VAL A 109 -4.84 -15.59 27.13
N VAL A 110 -4.84 -16.07 25.89
CA VAL A 110 -6.00 -15.99 24.99
C VAL A 110 -7.20 -16.80 25.50
N ARG A 111 -6.96 -17.90 26.24
CA ARG A 111 -8.04 -18.76 26.76
C ARG A 111 -8.63 -18.27 28.08
N ASP A 112 -7.81 -17.69 28.95
CA ASP A 112 -8.15 -17.46 30.36
C ASP A 112 -8.48 -16.00 30.66
N ARG A 113 -8.08 -15.05 29.79
CA ARG A 113 -8.38 -13.62 29.95
C ARG A 113 -9.67 -13.23 29.22
N ASP A 114 -10.53 -12.49 29.92
CA ASP A 114 -11.80 -12.01 29.38
C ASP A 114 -11.65 -10.78 28.45
N ASP A 115 -10.48 -10.15 28.41
CA ASP A 115 -10.15 -8.98 27.58
C ASP A 115 -9.31 -9.33 26.33
N VAL A 116 -9.01 -10.61 26.10
CA VAL A 116 -8.24 -11.07 24.94
C VAL A 116 -9.08 -12.01 24.08
N PHE A 117 -9.28 -11.66 22.82
CA PHE A 117 -10.13 -12.39 21.87
C PHE A 117 -9.33 -12.81 20.64
N THR A 118 -9.76 -13.87 19.96
CA THR A 118 -9.34 -14.11 18.57
C THR A 118 -10.23 -13.32 17.61
N LEU A 119 -9.76 -13.03 16.41
CA LEU A 119 -10.60 -12.43 15.36
C LEU A 119 -11.80 -13.33 15.01
N GLY A 120 -11.66 -14.64 15.19
CA GLY A 120 -12.74 -15.61 15.09
C GLY A 120 -13.83 -15.40 16.15
N ASP A 121 -13.45 -15.12 17.40
CA ASP A 121 -14.39 -14.80 18.49
C ASP A 121 -15.16 -13.51 18.20
N VAL A 122 -14.46 -12.47 17.73
CA VAL A 122 -15.11 -11.20 17.33
C VAL A 122 -16.09 -11.43 16.20
N HIS A 123 -15.72 -12.22 15.20
CA HIS A 123 -16.63 -12.57 14.11
C HIS A 123 -17.86 -13.35 14.62
N ALA A 124 -17.67 -14.34 15.52
CA ALA A 124 -18.76 -15.14 16.07
C ALA A 124 -19.76 -14.29 16.86
N ARG A 125 -19.27 -13.42 17.76
CA ARG A 125 -20.09 -12.40 18.45
C ARG A 125 -20.84 -11.52 17.45
N GLY A 126 -20.12 -11.10 16.42
CA GLY A 126 -20.66 -10.32 15.33
C GLY A 126 -21.82 -10.98 14.59
N VAL A 127 -21.73 -12.28 14.30
CA VAL A 127 -22.82 -13.04 13.66
C VAL A 127 -24.07 -13.06 14.54
N GLU A 128 -23.91 -13.20 15.85
CA GLU A 128 -25.03 -13.22 16.80
C GLU A 128 -25.65 -11.82 17.01
N ALA A 129 -24.82 -10.78 17.04
CA ALA A 129 -25.23 -9.40 17.29
C ALA A 129 -25.60 -8.60 16.02
N PHE A 130 -25.40 -9.15 14.82
CA PHE A 130 -25.60 -8.39 13.59
C PHE A 130 -27.06 -8.06 13.34
N ASP A 131 -27.34 -6.76 13.30
CA ASP A 131 -28.59 -6.20 12.78
C ASP A 131 -28.27 -5.27 11.60
N GLU A 132 -28.89 -5.53 10.44
CA GLU A 132 -28.62 -4.78 9.22
C GLU A 132 -29.07 -3.33 9.31
N THR A 133 -30.16 -3.04 10.05
CA THR A 133 -30.68 -1.68 10.21
C THR A 133 -29.72 -0.86 11.05
N ALA A 134 -29.33 -1.36 12.23
CA ALA A 134 -28.37 -0.73 13.13
C ALA A 134 -26.99 -0.58 12.49
N TYR A 135 -26.56 -1.52 11.64
CA TYR A 135 -25.33 -1.37 10.86
C TYR A 135 -25.40 -0.15 9.93
N TRP A 136 -26.48 -0.04 9.13
CA TRP A 136 -26.60 1.06 8.18
C TRP A 136 -26.91 2.40 8.82
N GLU A 137 -27.67 2.44 9.91
CA GLU A 137 -27.86 3.67 10.70
C GLU A 137 -26.53 4.21 11.20
N ARG A 138 -25.65 3.32 11.68
CA ARG A 138 -24.30 3.69 12.12
C ARG A 138 -23.46 4.24 10.99
N VAL A 139 -23.34 3.50 9.88
CA VAL A 139 -22.52 3.90 8.72
C VAL A 139 -23.03 5.21 8.11
N ASN A 140 -24.34 5.36 7.93
CA ASN A 140 -24.93 6.56 7.33
C ASN A 140 -24.98 7.75 8.30
N GLY A 141 -24.84 7.51 9.60
CA GLY A 141 -24.80 8.55 10.63
C GLY A 141 -23.42 9.21 10.80
N ARG A 142 -22.40 8.78 10.05
CA ARG A 142 -21.06 9.39 10.09
C ARG A 142 -20.99 10.64 9.23
N ASP A 143 -20.30 11.66 9.75
CA ASP A 143 -19.90 12.82 8.98
C ASP A 143 -18.60 12.49 8.22
N PRO A 144 -18.48 12.81 6.92
CA PRO A 144 -17.22 12.68 6.20
C PRO A 144 -16.03 13.40 6.87
N GLU A 145 -16.27 14.46 7.64
CA GLU A 145 -15.21 15.17 8.39
C GLU A 145 -14.81 14.47 9.70
N ASP A 146 -15.50 13.39 10.06
CA ASP A 146 -15.11 12.57 11.20
C ASP A 146 -13.74 11.92 10.96
N LEU A 147 -12.98 11.72 12.04
CA LEU A 147 -11.67 11.09 11.99
C LEU A 147 -11.82 9.63 11.55
N ALA A 148 -11.05 9.22 10.54
CA ALA A 148 -10.98 7.82 10.10
C ALA A 148 -9.70 7.15 10.61
N SER A 149 -8.60 7.92 10.68
CA SER A 149 -7.32 7.35 11.09
C SER A 149 -6.35 8.35 11.70
N LEU A 150 -5.49 7.81 12.56
CA LEU A 150 -4.24 8.41 13.01
C LEU A 150 -3.06 7.62 12.44
N ILE A 151 -2.24 8.26 11.61
CA ILE A 151 -1.04 7.65 11.03
C ILE A 151 0.19 8.40 11.53
N TYR A 152 1.09 7.69 12.22
CA TYR A 152 2.27 8.29 12.79
C TYR A 152 3.42 8.39 11.78
N THR A 153 3.98 9.59 11.66
CA THR A 153 5.17 9.85 10.84
C THR A 153 6.37 10.18 11.72
N SER A 154 7.57 9.82 11.27
CA SER A 154 8.83 10.24 11.91
C SER A 154 9.03 11.73 11.64
N GLY A 155 8.39 12.59 12.44
CA GLY A 155 8.54 14.03 12.33
C GLY A 155 10.00 14.48 12.53
N THR A 156 10.33 15.69 12.07
CA THR A 156 11.67 16.28 12.17
C THR A 156 12.17 16.45 13.62
N THR A 157 11.26 16.39 14.60
CA THR A 157 11.53 16.58 16.04
C THR A 157 11.90 15.29 16.78
N GLY A 158 12.02 14.15 16.09
CA GLY A 158 12.49 12.87 16.66
C GLY A 158 11.40 12.01 17.34
N GLN A 159 10.37 12.62 17.94
CA GLN A 159 9.18 11.90 18.38
C GLN A 159 8.14 11.82 17.24
N PRO A 160 7.59 10.63 16.93
CA PRO A 160 6.58 10.50 15.88
C PRO A 160 5.34 11.35 16.17
N LYS A 161 4.68 11.87 15.13
CA LYS A 161 3.44 12.66 15.27
C LYS A 161 2.30 11.99 14.53
N GLY A 162 1.14 11.88 15.18
CA GLY A 162 -0.07 11.34 14.59
C GLY A 162 -0.70 12.32 13.60
N VAL A 163 -0.64 12.01 12.32
CA VAL A 163 -1.37 12.72 11.28
C VAL A 163 -2.84 12.31 11.34
N ARG A 164 -3.73 13.29 11.51
CA ARG A 164 -5.18 13.10 11.57
C ARG A 164 -5.76 13.10 10.17
N LEU A 165 -6.38 11.99 9.76
CA LEU A 165 -6.98 11.84 8.43
C LEU A 165 -8.46 11.49 8.58
N THR A 166 -9.33 12.31 7.99
CA THR A 166 -10.79 12.13 8.01
C THR A 166 -11.25 11.14 6.94
N HIS A 167 -12.51 10.72 7.01
CA HIS A 167 -13.12 9.93 5.93
C HIS A 167 -13.11 10.69 4.60
N ALA A 168 -13.38 12.00 4.62
CA ALA A 168 -13.35 12.88 3.45
C ALA A 168 -11.96 12.96 2.84
N ASN A 169 -10.90 12.94 3.65
CA ASN A 169 -9.53 12.94 3.15
C ASN A 169 -9.20 11.67 2.32
N PHE A 170 -9.52 10.48 2.82
CA PHE A 170 -9.32 9.25 2.05
C PHE A 170 -10.25 9.18 0.85
N LYS A 171 -11.52 9.54 1.02
CA LYS A 171 -12.52 9.45 -0.05
C LYS A 171 -12.19 10.37 -1.22
N SER A 172 -11.74 11.60 -0.95
CA SER A 172 -11.33 12.53 -2.00
C SER A 172 -10.15 11.98 -2.78
N ASN A 173 -9.13 11.45 -2.10
CA ASN A 173 -7.96 10.89 -2.78
C ASN A 173 -8.29 9.61 -3.57
N VAL A 174 -9.19 8.75 -3.06
CA VAL A 174 -9.74 7.62 -3.83
C VAL A 174 -10.43 8.11 -5.10
N ASP A 175 -11.30 9.13 -5.03
CA ASP A 175 -12.00 9.66 -6.21
C ASP A 175 -11.03 10.27 -7.22
N GLN A 176 -10.03 11.00 -6.73
CA GLN A 176 -8.97 11.62 -7.53
C GLN A 176 -8.13 10.57 -8.27
N CYS A 177 -7.65 9.55 -7.55
CA CYS A 177 -6.90 8.45 -8.11
C CYS A 177 -7.77 7.59 -9.04
N TYR A 178 -9.04 7.33 -8.71
CA TYR A 178 -9.93 6.57 -9.58
C TYR A 178 -10.26 7.32 -10.87
N ARG A 179 -10.42 8.65 -10.83
CA ARG A 179 -10.52 9.47 -12.06
C ARG A 179 -9.24 9.39 -12.90
N ARG A 180 -8.08 9.23 -12.27
CA ARG A 180 -6.79 9.10 -12.94
C ARG A 180 -6.56 7.72 -13.53
N PHE A 181 -6.89 6.65 -12.82
CA PHE A 181 -6.52 5.28 -13.19
C PHE A 181 -7.69 4.41 -13.63
N GLY A 182 -8.92 4.78 -13.31
CA GLY A 182 -10.13 4.02 -13.64
C GLY A 182 -10.49 4.02 -15.12
N PRO A 183 -11.42 3.13 -15.52
CA PRO A 183 -11.91 3.05 -16.89
C PRO A 183 -12.65 4.34 -17.29
N ARG A 184 -12.34 4.87 -18.47
CA ARG A 184 -13.05 6.02 -19.06
C ARG A 184 -13.16 5.88 -20.59
N PRO A 185 -14.23 6.43 -21.22
CA PRO A 185 -14.41 6.32 -22.67
C PRO A 185 -13.28 6.92 -23.52
N ASP A 186 -12.58 7.92 -22.99
CA ASP A 186 -11.48 8.62 -23.68
C ASP A 186 -10.13 7.87 -23.63
N LYS A 187 -10.02 6.79 -22.85
CA LYS A 187 -8.75 6.08 -22.63
C LYS A 187 -8.42 5.00 -23.64
N GLY A 188 -9.38 4.61 -24.50
CA GLY A 188 -9.16 3.58 -25.52
C GLY A 188 -8.64 2.26 -24.91
N GLU A 189 -7.48 1.80 -25.39
CA GLU A 189 -6.80 0.58 -24.92
C GLU A 189 -5.79 0.83 -23.79
N THR A 190 -5.70 2.05 -23.26
CA THR A 190 -4.79 2.36 -22.15
C THR A 190 -5.15 1.52 -20.93
N PRO A 191 -4.17 0.92 -20.23
CA PRO A 191 -4.45 0.19 -19.01
C PRO A 191 -5.14 1.01 -17.93
N THR A 192 -6.01 0.36 -17.17
CA THR A 192 -6.80 0.98 -16.11
C THR A 192 -6.94 0.06 -14.90
N ILE A 193 -7.23 0.66 -13.75
CA ILE A 193 -7.60 -0.07 -12.53
C ILE A 193 -9.11 -0.14 -12.44
N GLY A 194 -9.66 -1.35 -12.48
CA GLY A 194 -11.10 -1.61 -12.43
C GLY A 194 -11.40 -3.05 -12.02
N PRO A 195 -12.63 -3.55 -12.30
CA PRO A 195 -13.06 -4.86 -11.81
C PRO A 195 -12.28 -6.08 -12.30
N ARG A 196 -11.44 -5.92 -13.33
CA ARG A 196 -10.59 -6.99 -13.88
C ARG A 196 -9.14 -6.89 -13.42
N SER A 197 -8.78 -5.84 -12.70
CA SER A 197 -7.42 -5.63 -12.24
C SER A 197 -7.14 -6.54 -11.06
N VAL A 198 -5.90 -7.04 -11.00
CA VAL A 198 -5.38 -7.85 -9.91
C VAL A 198 -4.16 -7.12 -9.36
N ALA A 199 -4.24 -6.65 -8.12
CA ALA A 199 -3.15 -5.98 -7.43
C ALA A 199 -2.43 -6.94 -6.49
N LEU A 200 -1.09 -6.95 -6.51
CA LEU A 200 -0.29 -7.61 -5.49
C LEU A 200 0.11 -6.59 -4.40
N SER A 201 -0.39 -6.79 -3.19
CA SER A 201 -0.18 -5.94 -2.02
C SER A 201 0.86 -6.57 -1.09
N TYR A 202 1.91 -5.81 -0.79
CA TYR A 202 3.04 -6.25 0.04
C TYR A 202 3.74 -5.12 0.79
N LEU A 203 3.48 -3.86 0.42
CA LEU A 203 3.92 -2.75 1.26
C LEU A 203 3.09 -2.77 2.57
N PRO A 204 3.60 -2.22 3.67
CA PRO A 204 2.86 -2.19 4.92
C PRO A 204 1.56 -1.38 4.80
N LEU A 205 0.40 -1.98 5.14
CA LEU A 205 -0.88 -1.28 5.23
C LEU A 205 -0.91 -0.25 6.37
N ALA A 206 0.02 -0.35 7.31
CA ALA A 206 0.29 0.71 8.29
C ALA A 206 0.82 2.00 7.63
N HIS A 207 1.31 1.94 6.39
CA HIS A 207 1.71 3.11 5.61
C HIS A 207 0.54 3.60 4.74
N VAL A 208 0.23 4.89 4.84
CA VAL A 208 -0.85 5.57 4.10
C VAL A 208 -0.84 5.31 2.59
N PHE A 209 0.35 5.19 1.99
CA PHE A 209 0.49 4.95 0.55
C PHE A 209 -0.13 3.62 0.12
N GLU A 210 0.20 2.52 0.80
CA GLU A 210 -0.40 1.23 0.51
C GLU A 210 -1.87 1.21 0.91
N ARG A 211 -2.19 1.80 2.07
CA ARG A 211 -3.56 1.84 2.56
C ARG A 211 -4.52 2.54 1.60
N LEU A 212 -4.05 3.56 0.86
CA LEU A 212 -4.81 4.11 -0.25
C LEU A 212 -4.68 3.25 -1.51
N ALA A 213 -3.47 3.10 -2.05
CA ALA A 213 -3.24 2.60 -3.40
C ALA A 213 -3.50 1.09 -3.54
N GLY A 214 -3.01 0.27 -2.61
CA GLY A 214 -3.18 -1.18 -2.61
C GLY A 214 -4.45 -1.67 -1.90
N HIS A 215 -5.11 -0.81 -1.12
CA HIS A 215 -6.29 -1.16 -0.34
C HIS A 215 -7.54 -0.35 -0.76
N PHE A 216 -7.76 0.88 -0.27
CA PHE A 216 -9.03 1.59 -0.50
C PHE A 216 -9.37 1.78 -1.98
N MET A 217 -8.39 2.18 -2.79
CA MET A 217 -8.58 2.40 -4.23
C MET A 217 -8.92 1.11 -4.97
N MET A 218 -8.25 0.01 -4.64
CA MET A 218 -8.49 -1.29 -5.27
C MET A 218 -9.90 -1.80 -4.98
N PHE A 219 -10.36 -1.73 -3.73
CA PHE A 219 -11.71 -2.13 -3.37
C PHE A 219 -12.77 -1.19 -3.97
N ALA A 220 -12.51 0.13 -4.02
CA ALA A 220 -13.41 1.08 -4.67
C ALA A 220 -13.53 0.85 -6.18
N ALA A 221 -12.45 0.41 -6.83
CA ALA A 221 -12.43 0.06 -8.25
C ALA A 221 -13.06 -1.31 -8.56
N GLY A 222 -13.38 -2.11 -7.54
CA GLY A 222 -13.83 -3.50 -7.69
C GLY A 222 -12.72 -4.47 -8.08
N ALA A 223 -11.45 -4.07 -7.94
CA ALA A 223 -10.29 -4.89 -8.25
C ALA A 223 -10.10 -6.04 -7.24
N THR A 224 -9.32 -7.04 -7.63
CA THR A 224 -8.88 -8.11 -6.73
C THR A 224 -7.56 -7.73 -6.09
N VAL A 225 -7.45 -7.87 -4.77
CA VAL A 225 -6.19 -7.69 -4.03
C VAL A 225 -5.68 -9.05 -3.58
N ALA A 226 -4.50 -9.43 -4.05
CA ALA A 226 -3.74 -10.55 -3.52
C ALA A 226 -2.70 -10.02 -2.53
N TYR A 227 -2.60 -10.64 -1.37
CA TYR A 227 -1.61 -10.30 -0.36
C TYR A 227 -0.41 -11.24 -0.52
N ALA A 228 0.79 -10.66 -0.67
CA ALA A 228 2.03 -11.45 -0.70
C ALA A 228 2.30 -12.07 0.67
N GLU A 229 2.92 -13.25 0.70
CA GLU A 229 3.28 -13.91 1.96
C GLU A 229 4.34 -13.12 2.72
N SER A 230 5.32 -12.57 2.00
CA SER A 230 6.35 -11.71 2.55
C SER A 230 7.04 -10.86 1.46
N PRO A 231 7.79 -9.81 1.84
CA PRO A 231 8.65 -9.09 0.89
C PRO A 231 9.75 -9.96 0.26
N ASP A 232 10.07 -11.12 0.82
CA ASP A 232 11.12 -12.02 0.33
C ASP A 232 10.59 -13.03 -0.71
N THR A 233 9.29 -13.30 -0.71
CA THR A 233 8.61 -14.25 -1.63
C THR A 233 8.06 -13.58 -2.89
N LEU A 234 8.22 -12.26 -3.04
CA LEU A 234 7.57 -11.48 -4.10
C LEU A 234 7.70 -12.10 -5.49
N ARG A 235 8.87 -12.59 -5.87
CA ARG A 235 9.06 -13.19 -7.20
C ARG A 235 8.16 -14.42 -7.42
N GLU A 236 8.00 -15.25 -6.40
CA GLU A 236 7.12 -16.43 -6.44
C GLU A 236 5.66 -16.00 -6.45
N ASP A 237 5.30 -15.03 -5.60
CA ASP A 237 3.96 -14.45 -5.52
C ASP A 237 3.51 -13.83 -6.85
N PHE A 238 4.38 -13.06 -7.51
CA PHE A 238 4.12 -12.50 -8.85
C PHE A 238 3.86 -13.61 -9.89
N GLY A 239 4.60 -14.71 -9.83
CA GLY A 239 4.42 -15.85 -10.73
C GLY A 239 3.10 -16.61 -10.49
N LEU A 240 2.67 -16.73 -9.23
CA LEU A 240 1.43 -17.42 -8.85
C LEU A 240 0.18 -16.56 -9.10
N VAL A 241 0.24 -15.28 -8.73
CA VAL A 241 -0.90 -14.36 -8.78
C VAL A 241 -1.09 -13.77 -10.17
N GLN A 242 0.00 -13.58 -10.92
CA GLN A 242 0.00 -12.89 -12.21
C GLN A 242 -0.71 -11.52 -12.14
N PRO A 243 -0.26 -10.60 -11.26
CA PRO A 243 -0.94 -9.33 -11.04
C PRO A 243 -0.87 -8.42 -12.28
N THR A 244 -1.91 -7.61 -12.48
CA THR A 244 -1.92 -6.56 -13.50
C THR A 244 -1.25 -5.28 -13.04
N THR A 245 -1.18 -5.07 -11.71
CA THR A 245 -0.51 -3.90 -11.13
C THR A 245 0.02 -4.19 -9.74
N ALA A 246 0.95 -3.35 -9.28
CA ALA A 246 1.42 -3.35 -7.91
C ALA A 246 1.92 -1.96 -7.53
N THR A 247 1.84 -1.64 -6.25
CA THR A 247 2.40 -0.43 -5.67
C THR A 247 3.71 -0.77 -4.97
N SER A 248 4.74 0.05 -5.17
CA SER A 248 6.04 -0.16 -4.54
C SER A 248 6.79 1.13 -4.24
N VAL A 249 7.92 0.96 -3.55
CA VAL A 249 8.91 1.99 -3.29
C VAL A 249 10.15 1.76 -4.18
N PRO A 250 10.93 2.80 -4.50
CA PRO A 250 12.08 2.68 -5.41
C PRO A 250 13.04 1.54 -5.05
N ARG A 251 13.32 1.37 -3.75
CA ARG A 251 14.25 0.35 -3.26
C ARG A 251 13.83 -1.08 -3.61
N VAL A 252 12.54 -1.35 -3.74
CA VAL A 252 12.04 -2.68 -4.12
C VAL A 252 12.24 -2.90 -5.62
N TYR A 253 11.99 -1.89 -6.46
CA TYR A 253 12.29 -1.98 -7.90
C TYR A 253 13.78 -2.16 -8.18
N GLU A 254 14.65 -1.52 -7.40
CA GLU A 254 16.11 -1.74 -7.43
C GLU A 254 16.45 -3.20 -7.09
N LYS A 255 15.93 -3.73 -5.96
CA LYS A 255 16.18 -5.12 -5.55
C LYS A 255 15.70 -6.12 -6.59
N LEU A 256 14.52 -5.90 -7.17
CA LEU A 256 13.96 -6.76 -8.20
C LEU A 256 14.84 -6.75 -9.46
N TYR A 257 15.29 -5.57 -9.86
CA TYR A 257 16.22 -5.42 -10.97
C TYR A 257 17.57 -6.10 -10.70
N ASP A 258 18.14 -5.94 -9.50
CA ASP A 258 19.38 -6.61 -9.10
C ASP A 258 19.24 -8.13 -9.11
N ALA A 259 18.09 -8.67 -8.68
CA ALA A 259 17.80 -10.10 -8.75
C ALA A 259 17.72 -10.61 -10.21
N ILE A 260 17.04 -9.85 -11.09
CA ILE A 260 16.97 -10.16 -12.53
C ILE A 260 18.37 -10.13 -13.16
N ARG A 261 19.17 -9.09 -12.86
CA ARG A 261 20.53 -8.95 -13.36
C ARG A 261 21.45 -10.04 -12.84
N GLY A 262 21.27 -10.45 -11.58
CA GLY A 262 22.01 -11.56 -10.97
C GLY A 262 21.87 -12.85 -11.75
N GLN A 263 20.66 -13.21 -12.19
CA GLN A 263 20.41 -14.38 -13.05
C GLN A 263 21.09 -14.28 -14.42
N ALA A 264 21.24 -13.06 -14.95
CA ALA A 264 21.97 -12.85 -16.20
C ALA A 264 23.50 -12.95 -16.02
N ALA A 265 24.01 -12.76 -14.81
CA ALA A 265 25.45 -12.82 -14.52
C ALA A 265 26.01 -14.26 -14.45
N ASP A 266 25.13 -15.28 -14.50
CA ASP A 266 25.52 -16.69 -14.51
C ASP A 266 26.40 -17.08 -15.72
N SER A 267 26.37 -16.28 -16.79
CA SER A 267 27.35 -16.43 -17.88
C SER A 267 27.74 -15.08 -18.49
N ALA A 268 29.00 -14.95 -18.88
CA ALA A 268 29.50 -13.74 -19.55
C ALA A 268 28.77 -13.43 -20.88
N VAL A 269 28.15 -14.45 -21.51
CA VAL A 269 27.33 -14.28 -22.70
C VAL A 269 25.96 -13.71 -22.33
N SER A 270 25.30 -14.29 -21.33
CA SER A 270 24.02 -13.81 -20.80
C SER A 270 24.13 -12.37 -20.31
N GLU A 271 25.21 -12.03 -19.59
CA GLU A 271 25.46 -10.69 -19.07
C GLU A 271 25.61 -9.67 -20.22
N ARG A 272 26.37 -10.03 -21.27
CA ARG A 272 26.51 -9.18 -22.47
C ARG A 272 25.19 -8.98 -23.20
N ILE A 273 24.38 -10.03 -23.33
CA ILE A 273 23.06 -9.95 -23.98
C ILE A 273 22.13 -9.06 -23.14
N PHE A 274 22.14 -9.21 -21.82
CA PHE A 274 21.33 -8.41 -20.90
C PHE A 274 21.72 -6.92 -20.98
N SER A 275 23.02 -6.62 -20.85
CA SER A 275 23.52 -5.24 -20.96
C SER A 275 23.18 -4.61 -22.32
N TRP A 276 23.34 -5.37 -23.42
CA TRP A 276 22.93 -4.91 -24.74
C TRP A 276 21.43 -4.67 -24.86
N ALA A 277 20.60 -5.57 -24.32
CA ALA A 277 19.14 -5.43 -24.34
C ALA A 277 18.71 -4.18 -23.56
N THR A 278 19.24 -3.98 -22.36
CA THR A 278 19.04 -2.78 -21.53
C THR A 278 19.37 -1.50 -22.28
N ASP A 279 20.53 -1.45 -22.96
CA ASP A 279 20.91 -0.29 -23.78
C ASP A 279 19.96 -0.04 -24.96
N VAL A 280 19.49 -1.10 -25.61
CA VAL A 280 18.48 -1.00 -26.68
C VAL A 280 17.15 -0.50 -26.12
N GLY A 281 16.73 -1.00 -24.96
CA GLY A 281 15.50 -0.60 -24.27
C GLY A 281 15.50 0.90 -23.96
N ARG A 282 16.58 1.37 -23.35
CA ARG A 282 16.81 2.78 -23.01
C ARG A 282 16.80 3.68 -24.24
N ARG A 283 17.63 3.39 -25.26
CA ARG A 283 17.68 4.19 -26.50
C ARG A 283 16.35 4.24 -27.22
N TYR A 284 15.62 3.13 -27.25
CA TYR A 284 14.30 3.07 -27.89
C TYR A 284 13.31 4.00 -27.19
N HIS A 285 13.38 4.12 -25.86
CA HIS A 285 12.50 5.00 -25.09
C HIS A 285 12.91 6.48 -25.18
N GLU A 286 14.20 6.78 -25.22
CA GLU A 286 14.72 8.15 -25.34
C GLU A 286 14.56 8.76 -26.75
N THR A 287 14.16 7.97 -27.76
CA THR A 287 14.06 8.42 -29.16
C THR A 287 12.60 8.57 -29.58
N ASP A 288 12.21 9.78 -30.00
CA ASP A 288 10.84 10.06 -30.49
C ASP A 288 10.48 9.25 -31.74
N ASP A 289 11.42 9.08 -32.67
CA ASP A 289 11.28 8.20 -33.84
C ASP A 289 12.42 7.16 -33.88
N PRO A 290 12.22 5.98 -33.27
CA PRO A 290 13.27 4.95 -33.19
C PRO A 290 13.64 4.35 -34.56
N GLY A 291 12.82 4.54 -35.60
CA GLY A 291 13.05 3.98 -36.93
C GLY A 291 13.09 2.43 -36.97
N ALA A 292 13.29 1.87 -38.17
CA ALA A 292 13.17 0.42 -38.38
C ALA A 292 14.26 -0.42 -37.70
N VAL A 293 15.49 0.10 -37.63
CA VAL A 293 16.65 -0.65 -37.09
C VAL A 293 16.56 -0.79 -35.58
N LEU A 294 16.28 0.30 -34.86
CA LEU A 294 16.16 0.25 -33.40
C LEU A 294 14.92 -0.55 -32.99
N SER A 295 13.83 -0.44 -33.76
CA SER A 295 12.63 -1.28 -33.60
C SER A 295 12.93 -2.78 -33.77
N ALA A 296 13.73 -3.15 -34.78
CA ALA A 296 14.15 -4.54 -34.97
C ALA A 296 15.03 -5.03 -33.80
N LYS A 297 16.00 -4.22 -33.36
CA LYS A 297 16.83 -4.53 -32.17
C LYS A 297 15.96 -4.68 -30.92
N ARG A 298 14.97 -3.82 -30.73
CA ARG A 298 14.03 -3.88 -29.61
C ARG A 298 13.24 -5.17 -29.61
N ARG A 299 12.75 -5.64 -30.76
CA ARG A 299 12.08 -6.95 -30.87
C ARG A 299 12.98 -8.12 -30.49
N VAL A 300 14.26 -8.06 -30.87
CA VAL A 300 15.24 -9.10 -30.49
C VAL A 300 15.54 -9.04 -29.00
N ALA A 301 15.77 -7.84 -28.44
CA ALA A 301 15.95 -7.64 -27.00
C ALA A 301 14.73 -8.14 -26.20
N ASP A 302 13.53 -7.88 -26.71
CA ASP A 302 12.28 -8.33 -26.12
C ASP A 302 12.21 -9.86 -26.01
N ARG A 303 12.48 -10.56 -27.11
CA ARG A 303 12.41 -12.03 -27.13
C ARG A 303 13.52 -12.71 -26.33
N LEU A 304 14.69 -12.10 -26.23
CA LEU A 304 15.83 -12.70 -25.53
C LEU A 304 15.83 -12.43 -24.03
N VAL A 305 15.36 -11.24 -23.62
CA VAL A 305 15.47 -10.72 -22.26
C VAL A 305 14.12 -10.24 -21.72
N PHE A 306 13.48 -9.25 -22.34
CA PHE A 306 12.36 -8.55 -21.68
C PHE A 306 11.12 -9.42 -21.47
N SER A 307 10.79 -10.30 -22.40
CA SER A 307 9.73 -11.30 -22.24
C SER A 307 9.97 -12.17 -21.00
N LYS A 308 11.18 -12.68 -20.80
CA LYS A 308 11.52 -13.48 -19.61
C LYS A 308 11.40 -12.69 -18.32
N VAL A 309 11.72 -11.40 -18.34
CA VAL A 309 11.55 -10.51 -17.18
C VAL A 309 10.07 -10.33 -16.88
N ARG A 310 9.23 -10.05 -17.89
CA ARG A 310 7.78 -9.95 -17.72
C ARG A 310 7.18 -11.26 -17.23
N ASP A 311 7.59 -12.40 -17.79
CA ASP A 311 7.16 -13.73 -17.37
C ASP A 311 7.53 -14.01 -15.90
N ALA A 312 8.72 -13.56 -15.47
CA ALA A 312 9.14 -13.66 -14.07
C ALA A 312 8.34 -12.75 -13.11
N LEU A 313 7.62 -11.76 -13.65
CA LEU A 313 6.66 -10.92 -12.94
C LEU A 313 5.21 -11.32 -13.24
N GLY A 314 4.98 -12.55 -13.67
CA GLY A 314 3.64 -13.10 -13.91
C GLY A 314 3.05 -12.83 -15.29
N GLY A 315 3.68 -11.99 -16.12
CA GLY A 315 3.33 -11.80 -17.53
C GLY A 315 2.17 -10.85 -17.82
N GLU A 316 1.33 -10.56 -16.83
CA GLU A 316 0.09 -9.77 -16.98
C GLU A 316 0.20 -8.32 -16.48
N VAL A 317 1.39 -7.90 -16.03
CA VAL A 317 1.61 -6.55 -15.49
C VAL A 317 1.40 -5.49 -16.59
N ASP A 318 0.37 -4.68 -16.41
CA ASP A 318 0.07 -3.53 -17.26
C ASP A 318 0.96 -2.34 -16.91
N PHE A 319 1.08 -2.04 -15.61
CA PHE A 319 1.93 -0.98 -15.07
C PHE A 319 2.14 -1.14 -13.57
N LEU A 320 3.19 -0.50 -13.07
CA LEU A 320 3.59 -0.47 -11.68
C LEU A 320 3.53 0.97 -11.16
N ILE A 321 3.32 1.17 -9.86
CA ILE A 321 3.25 2.51 -9.25
C ILE A 321 4.43 2.68 -8.29
N SER A 322 5.16 3.79 -8.40
CA SER A 322 6.27 4.13 -7.49
C SER A 322 5.95 5.37 -6.67
N GLY A 323 6.16 5.28 -5.36
CA GLY A 323 5.98 6.41 -4.43
C GLY A 323 6.82 6.25 -3.17
N GLY A 324 6.76 7.23 -2.27
CA GLY A 324 7.49 7.23 -0.99
C GLY A 324 8.99 7.48 -1.08
N GLY A 325 9.55 7.68 -2.28
CA GLY A 325 10.95 8.05 -2.50
C GLY A 325 11.22 8.32 -3.99
N SER A 326 12.41 8.85 -4.30
CA SER A 326 12.84 9.12 -5.68
C SER A 326 13.31 7.84 -6.38
N LEU A 327 12.79 7.57 -7.58
CA LEU A 327 13.29 6.53 -8.47
C LEU A 327 14.33 7.12 -9.42
N SER A 328 15.40 6.38 -9.72
CA SER A 328 16.37 6.80 -10.74
C SER A 328 15.69 6.85 -12.11
N PRO A 329 15.84 7.95 -12.87
CA PRO A 329 15.33 8.04 -14.25
C PRO A 329 15.87 6.92 -15.14
N GLU A 330 17.13 6.50 -14.94
CA GLU A 330 17.74 5.41 -15.68
C GLU A 330 17.06 4.07 -15.39
N LEU A 331 16.75 3.79 -14.11
CA LEU A 331 16.02 2.58 -13.73
C LEU A 331 14.59 2.60 -14.27
N CYS A 332 13.90 3.74 -14.15
CA CYS A 332 12.57 3.93 -14.72
C CYS A 332 12.57 3.69 -16.24
N ALA A 333 13.50 4.29 -16.98
CA ALA A 333 13.65 4.09 -18.43
C ALA A 333 13.90 2.65 -18.82
N LEU A 334 14.63 1.91 -18.00
CA LEU A 334 14.82 0.49 -18.22
C LEU A 334 13.51 -0.29 -18.06
N TYR A 335 12.74 -0.07 -16.99
CA TYR A 335 11.45 -0.74 -16.78
C TYR A 335 10.45 -0.46 -17.91
N HIS A 336 10.34 0.80 -18.34
CA HIS A 336 9.60 1.18 -19.55
C HIS A 336 10.15 0.48 -20.80
N GLY A 337 11.48 0.38 -20.89
CA GLY A 337 12.22 -0.39 -21.88
C GLY A 337 11.93 -1.90 -21.87
N MET A 338 11.40 -2.44 -20.77
CA MET A 338 10.99 -3.85 -20.66
C MET A 338 9.50 -4.06 -20.89
N GLY A 339 8.74 -2.99 -21.16
CA GLY A 339 7.27 -3.06 -21.23
C GLY A 339 6.62 -3.20 -19.87
N LEU A 340 7.28 -2.72 -18.81
CA LEU A 340 6.80 -2.69 -17.43
C LEU A 340 6.79 -1.24 -16.95
N PRO A 341 5.90 -0.39 -17.48
CA PRO A 341 5.94 1.04 -17.18
C PRO A 341 5.74 1.28 -15.68
N ILE A 342 6.66 2.05 -15.08
CA ILE A 342 6.53 2.53 -13.71
C ILE A 342 5.97 3.95 -13.75
N LEU A 343 4.88 4.18 -13.01
CA LEU A 343 4.22 5.46 -12.86
C LEU A 343 4.63 6.06 -11.52
N GLU A 344 5.51 7.06 -11.58
CA GLU A 344 5.97 7.78 -10.39
C GLU A 344 4.94 8.79 -9.92
N GLY A 345 4.78 8.90 -8.60
CA GLY A 345 3.96 9.92 -7.97
C GLY A 345 4.57 10.49 -6.69
N TYR A 346 3.99 11.60 -6.26
CA TYR A 346 4.40 12.36 -5.09
C TYR A 346 3.23 12.53 -4.12
N GLY A 347 3.55 12.45 -2.85
CA GLY A 347 2.58 12.51 -1.77
C GLY A 347 3.22 12.50 -0.40
N LEU A 348 2.46 12.94 0.60
CA LEU A 348 2.82 12.95 2.00
C LEU A 348 1.68 12.33 2.81
N THR A 349 1.96 11.86 4.02
CA THR A 349 0.88 11.34 4.88
C THR A 349 -0.18 12.39 5.18
N GLU A 350 0.28 13.62 5.36
CA GLU A 350 -0.53 14.82 5.59
C GLU A 350 -1.47 15.16 4.42
N THR A 351 -1.27 14.57 3.23
CA THR A 351 -2.10 14.80 2.03
C THR A 351 -2.90 13.57 1.59
N SER A 352 -2.98 12.54 2.41
CA SER A 352 -3.91 11.40 2.25
C SER A 352 -3.83 10.49 1.01
N PRO A 353 -2.67 10.06 0.49
CA PRO A 353 -1.38 10.73 0.44
C PRO A 353 -1.07 11.37 -0.92
N VAL A 354 -1.78 11.05 -2.00
CA VAL A 354 -1.35 11.38 -3.37
C VAL A 354 -1.66 12.82 -3.73
N ILE A 355 -0.65 13.57 -4.16
CA ILE A 355 -0.79 14.94 -4.68
C ILE A 355 -0.66 14.95 -6.20
N ALA A 356 0.35 14.25 -6.72
CA ALA A 356 0.66 14.18 -8.14
C ALA A 356 1.09 12.76 -8.51
N VAL A 357 0.80 12.35 -9.74
CA VAL A 357 1.23 11.05 -10.26
C VAL A 357 1.28 11.07 -11.77
N ASN A 358 2.13 10.27 -12.40
CA ASN A 358 2.12 10.10 -13.85
C ASN A 358 0.84 9.39 -14.34
N PRO A 359 0.21 9.87 -15.43
CA PRO A 359 -0.93 9.19 -16.05
C PRO A 359 -0.47 7.97 -16.86
N PRO A 360 -1.22 6.85 -16.87
CA PRO A 360 -0.92 5.69 -17.71
C PRO A 360 -0.87 6.01 -19.21
N GLU A 361 -1.65 7.00 -19.67
CA GLU A 361 -1.75 7.38 -21.09
C GLU A 361 -0.47 8.05 -21.61
N ARG A 362 0.27 8.71 -20.72
CA ARG A 362 1.44 9.51 -21.07
C ARG A 362 2.39 9.62 -19.89
N PRO A 363 3.03 8.50 -19.48
CA PRO A 363 4.01 8.55 -18.43
C PRO A 363 5.26 9.32 -18.90
N GLN A 364 5.81 10.15 -18.03
CA GLN A 364 7.04 10.89 -18.30
C GLN A 364 8.09 10.52 -17.26
N ILE A 365 9.22 10.01 -17.74
CA ILE A 365 10.32 9.55 -16.89
C ILE A 365 10.99 10.73 -16.18
N GLY A 366 11.34 10.53 -14.92
CA GLY A 366 12.04 11.53 -14.12
C GLY A 366 11.13 12.68 -13.66
N THR A 367 9.82 12.55 -13.84
CA THR A 367 8.82 13.46 -13.28
C THR A 367 7.90 12.71 -12.34
N ILE A 368 7.28 13.44 -11.43
CA ILE A 368 6.23 12.92 -10.52
C ILE A 368 4.82 13.00 -11.13
N GLY A 369 4.74 13.41 -12.40
CA GLY A 369 3.50 13.67 -13.12
C GLY A 369 2.74 14.91 -12.65
N PRO A 370 1.61 15.23 -13.31
CA PRO A 370 0.78 16.36 -12.96
C PRO A 370 -0.04 16.09 -11.69
N PRO A 371 -0.46 17.15 -10.97
CA PRO A 371 -1.40 17.04 -9.86
C PRO A 371 -2.64 16.21 -10.23
N VAL A 372 -3.17 15.48 -9.25
CA VAL A 372 -4.49 14.87 -9.41
C VAL A 372 -5.57 15.95 -9.50
N VAL A 373 -6.75 15.58 -9.96
CA VAL A 373 -7.86 16.53 -10.09
C VAL A 373 -8.21 17.15 -8.75
N ASP A 374 -8.74 18.37 -8.77
CA ASP A 374 -9.18 19.08 -7.56
C ASP A 374 -8.04 19.37 -6.55
N ILE A 375 -6.77 19.37 -7.01
CA ILE A 375 -5.58 19.78 -6.25
C ILE A 375 -4.86 20.91 -6.99
N GLU A 376 -4.54 21.98 -6.27
CA GLU A 376 -3.68 23.07 -6.73
C GLU A 376 -2.30 22.95 -6.10
N VAL A 377 -1.25 23.10 -6.91
CA VAL A 377 0.14 23.07 -6.47
C VAL A 377 0.81 24.35 -6.95
N ASP A 378 1.55 25.00 -6.06
CA ASP A 378 2.40 26.14 -6.39
C ASP A 378 3.83 25.87 -5.92
N LEU A 379 4.80 26.43 -6.64
CA LEU A 379 6.22 26.28 -6.34
C LEU A 379 6.71 27.51 -5.58
N ASP A 380 7.02 27.33 -4.29
CA ASP A 380 7.68 28.37 -3.52
C ASP A 380 9.16 28.50 -3.91
N THR A 381 9.42 29.40 -4.85
CA THR A 381 10.78 29.71 -5.33
C THR A 381 11.66 30.42 -4.29
N THR A 382 11.09 30.85 -3.15
CA THR A 382 11.87 31.51 -2.08
C THR A 382 12.68 30.52 -1.25
N ILE A 383 12.27 29.25 -1.19
CA ILE A 383 12.93 28.19 -0.42
C ILE A 383 14.02 27.45 -1.24
N GLY A 384 14.18 27.75 -2.53
CA GLY A 384 15.14 27.09 -3.44
C GLY A 384 16.32 27.94 -3.93
N ALA A 385 16.42 29.22 -3.57
CA ALA A 385 17.35 30.18 -4.19
C ALA A 385 18.54 30.62 -3.33
N ALA A 386 18.89 29.89 -2.27
CA ALA A 386 20.15 30.10 -1.55
C ALA A 386 21.29 29.28 -2.20
N GLY A 387 21.61 29.61 -3.45
CA GLY A 387 22.86 29.19 -4.09
C GLY A 387 22.70 28.40 -5.38
N GLY A 388 22.49 29.11 -6.50
CA GLY A 388 23.11 28.85 -7.81
C GLY A 388 23.03 27.45 -8.45
N ALA A 389 22.35 26.48 -7.85
CA ALA A 389 22.12 25.18 -8.44
C ALA A 389 21.01 25.36 -9.47
N LYS A 390 21.40 25.37 -10.75
CA LYS A 390 20.49 24.98 -11.81
C LYS A 390 20.11 23.53 -11.51
N PHE A 391 19.01 23.29 -10.81
CA PHE A 391 18.40 21.98 -10.76
C PHE A 391 17.96 21.69 -12.20
N GLY A 392 18.79 20.93 -12.92
CA GLY A 392 18.47 20.49 -14.26
C GLY A 392 17.25 19.57 -14.18
N GLY A 393 16.14 20.03 -14.74
CA GLY A 393 14.89 19.29 -14.81
C GLY A 393 13.83 20.22 -15.39
N ASP A 394 13.14 19.75 -16.43
CA ASP A 394 11.96 20.44 -16.92
C ASP A 394 10.83 20.21 -15.91
N VAL A 395 10.38 21.29 -15.28
CA VAL A 395 9.12 21.29 -14.54
C VAL A 395 8.02 21.23 -15.59
N GLY A 396 7.50 20.03 -15.82
CA GLY A 396 6.43 19.74 -16.78
C GLY A 396 5.05 20.10 -16.27
#